data_AF-A0A1Y4IC93-F1
#
_entry.id   AF-A0A1Y4IC93-F1
#
_cell.length_a   1.000
_cell.length_b   1.000
_cell.length_c   1.000
_cell.angle_alpha   90.00
_cell.angle_beta   90.00
_cell.angle_gamma   90.00
#
_symmetry.space_group_name_H-M   'P 1'
#
loop_
_entity.id
_entity.type
_entity.pdbx_description
1 polymer ?
#
loop_
_entity_poly.entity_id
_entity_poly.type
_entity_poly.pdbx_seq_one_letter_code
_entity_poly.pdbx_strand_id
1 'polypeptide(L)'
;MRYRKKHHWLTIGKIFCMAVVLCLSALIALDKRLTVRTYRERTSLLQEPVCLAVITDLHAGIYGEAQQNLLRAVRRQEPDAVLLVGDIADDEVPDDGVWMMLSELAGDYPCFYVSGNHEFWSGRAGEIKKGIEAYGVEVLEGEGCMLEVRGQKLQIFGVDDPDCFGGGARLTDGSSEAWQAQLAACESYQKANLYRFLECGTIKQNEV
;
A
#
# COMPACT_ATOMS: atom_id res chain seq x y z
N MET A 1 -64.79 -18.34 -13.52
CA MET A 1 -63.51 -17.90 -14.09
C MET A 1 -62.56 -17.48 -12.97
N ARG A 2 -61.57 -18.32 -12.68
CA ARG A 2 -60.53 -18.09 -11.66
C ARG A 2 -59.19 -18.22 -12.39
N TYR A 3 -58.16 -17.57 -11.87
CA TYR A 3 -56.72 -17.80 -12.13
C TYR A 3 -55.98 -16.91 -13.17
N ARG A 4 -55.30 -15.86 -12.67
CA ARG A 4 -53.93 -15.40 -13.09
C ARG A 4 -53.49 -14.13 -12.33
N LYS A 5 -53.30 -14.21 -11.01
CA LYS A 5 -52.64 -13.11 -10.23
C LYS A 5 -51.61 -13.57 -9.18
N LYS A 6 -51.52 -14.86 -8.86
CA LYS A 6 -50.63 -15.36 -7.78
C LYS A 6 -49.15 -15.45 -8.16
N HIS A 7 -48.81 -15.61 -9.44
CA HIS A 7 -47.41 -15.78 -9.85
C HIS A 7 -46.63 -14.46 -9.91
N HIS A 8 -47.26 -13.33 -10.26
CA HIS A 8 -46.54 -12.05 -10.35
C HIS A 8 -46.01 -11.55 -9.00
N TRP A 9 -46.74 -11.78 -7.90
CA TRP A 9 -46.30 -11.30 -6.58
C TRP A 9 -45.08 -12.07 -6.04
N LEU A 10 -45.00 -13.37 -6.32
CA LEU A 10 -43.83 -14.20 -5.98
C LEU A 10 -42.60 -13.85 -6.84
N THR A 11 -42.81 -13.52 -8.12
CA THR A 11 -41.72 -13.08 -9.01
C THR A 11 -41.21 -11.69 -8.61
N ILE A 12 -42.09 -10.75 -8.29
CA ILE A 12 -41.73 -9.41 -7.79
C ILE A 12 -40.94 -9.53 -6.47
N GLY A 13 -41.39 -10.37 -5.54
CA GLY A 13 -40.68 -10.62 -4.28
C GLY A 13 -39.26 -11.17 -4.48
N LYS A 14 -39.08 -12.12 -5.42
CA LYS A 14 -37.75 -12.67 -5.73
C LYS A 14 -36.82 -11.63 -6.39
N ILE A 15 -37.34 -10.83 -7.31
CA ILE A 15 -36.57 -9.75 -7.96
C ILE A 15 -36.14 -8.73 -6.91
N PHE A 16 -37.04 -8.36 -6.00
CA PHE A 16 -36.73 -7.45 -4.91
C PHE A 16 -35.64 -8.00 -3.99
N CYS A 17 -35.75 -9.26 -3.54
CA CYS A 17 -34.70 -9.88 -2.72
C CYS A 17 -33.34 -9.94 -3.44
N MET A 18 -33.32 -10.27 -4.73
CA MET A 18 -32.09 -10.30 -5.52
C MET A 18 -31.48 -8.91 -5.67
N ALA A 19 -32.29 -7.88 -5.91
CA ALA A 19 -31.83 -6.49 -5.97
C ALA A 19 -31.26 -6.01 -4.63
N VAL A 20 -31.89 -6.37 -3.50
CA VAL A 20 -31.38 -6.07 -2.15
C VAL A 20 -30.04 -6.76 -1.91
N VAL A 21 -29.90 -8.04 -2.25
CA VAL A 21 -28.62 -8.76 -2.12
C VAL A 21 -27.54 -8.12 -2.97
N LEU A 22 -27.83 -7.79 -4.24
CA LEU A 22 -26.88 -7.12 -5.13
C LEU A 22 -26.47 -5.74 -4.60
N CYS A 23 -27.44 -4.97 -4.09
CA CYS A 23 -27.17 -3.66 -3.50
C CYS A 23 -26.31 -3.78 -2.24
N LEU A 24 -26.62 -4.72 -1.34
CA LEU A 24 -25.80 -4.98 -0.15
C LEU A 24 -24.39 -5.46 -0.52
N SER A 25 -24.25 -6.34 -1.52
CA SER A 25 -22.93 -6.77 -1.99
C SER A 25 -22.14 -5.62 -2.61
N ALA A 26 -22.80 -4.70 -3.33
CA ALA A 26 -22.15 -3.52 -3.89
C ALA A 26 -21.70 -2.55 -2.80
N LEU A 27 -22.52 -2.35 -1.75
CA LEU A 27 -22.14 -1.53 -0.60
C LEU A 27 -20.94 -2.08 0.16
N ILE A 28 -20.81 -3.41 0.27
CA ILE A 28 -19.65 -4.06 0.87
C ILE A 28 -18.43 -3.96 -0.06
N ALA A 29 -18.61 -4.16 -1.36
CA ALA A 29 -17.51 -4.11 -2.33
C ALA A 29 -16.93 -2.70 -2.54
N LEU A 30 -17.72 -1.66 -2.29
CA LEU A 30 -17.31 -0.26 -2.40
C LEU A 30 -16.85 0.33 -1.04
N ASP A 31 -16.64 -0.52 -0.05
CA ASP A 31 -16.25 -0.10 1.28
C ASP A 31 -14.78 0.37 1.33
N LYS A 32 -14.58 1.68 1.15
CA LYS A 32 -13.27 2.35 1.25
C LYS A 32 -12.92 2.74 2.69
N ARG A 33 -13.38 2.00 3.70
CA ARG A 33 -13.05 2.33 5.10
C ARG A 33 -11.59 2.00 5.41
N LEU A 34 -10.92 2.95 6.08
CA LEU A 34 -9.59 2.73 6.64
C LEU A 34 -9.61 1.50 7.56
N THR A 35 -8.79 0.51 7.23
CA THR A 35 -8.68 -0.75 7.97
C THR A 35 -7.26 -0.90 8.52
N VAL A 36 -7.14 -1.08 9.83
CA VAL A 36 -5.84 -1.35 10.48
C VAL A 36 -5.73 -2.85 10.73
N ARG A 37 -4.63 -3.46 10.29
CA ARG A 37 -4.29 -4.86 10.55
C ARG A 37 -2.92 -4.92 11.19
N THR A 38 -2.72 -5.88 12.10
CA THR A 38 -1.46 -6.06 12.81
C THR A 38 -0.92 -7.46 12.57
N TYR A 39 0.29 -7.53 12.05
CA TYR A 39 1.05 -8.77 11.86
C TYR A 39 2.22 -8.77 12.85
N ARG A 40 2.59 -9.96 13.36
CA ARG A 40 3.66 -10.09 14.36
C ARG A 40 4.57 -11.23 13.98
N GLU A 41 5.74 -10.88 13.48
CA GLU A 41 6.82 -11.83 13.19
C GLU A 41 7.82 -11.87 14.35
N ARG A 42 8.43 -13.04 14.57
CA ARG A 42 9.47 -13.24 15.58
C ARG A 42 10.76 -13.67 14.91
N THR A 43 11.85 -13.08 15.32
CA THR A 43 13.19 -13.41 14.83
C THR A 43 14.19 -13.41 15.98
N SER A 44 15.24 -14.23 15.88
CA SER A 44 16.37 -14.20 16.82
C SER A 44 17.36 -13.06 16.52
N LEU A 45 17.19 -12.36 15.40
CA LEU A 45 18.07 -11.27 14.95
C LEU A 45 17.77 -9.93 15.64
N LEU A 46 16.61 -9.80 16.28
CA LEU A 46 16.19 -8.62 17.04
C LEU A 46 15.90 -9.01 18.49
N GLN A 47 16.42 -8.23 19.41
CA GLN A 47 16.29 -8.40 20.86
C GLN A 47 15.15 -7.56 21.45
N GLU A 48 14.91 -6.35 20.90
CA GLU A 48 13.78 -5.49 21.26
C GLU A 48 12.72 -5.51 20.14
N PRO A 49 11.42 -5.39 20.47
CA PRO A 49 10.35 -5.25 19.48
C PRO A 49 10.65 -4.09 18.53
N VAL A 50 10.18 -4.16 17.27
CA VAL A 50 10.18 -3.07 16.30
C VAL A 50 8.79 -3.01 15.67
N CYS A 51 8.21 -1.82 15.59
CA CYS A 51 6.92 -1.57 14.98
C CYS A 51 7.11 -0.77 13.68
N LEU A 52 6.61 -1.31 12.58
CA LEU A 52 6.61 -0.63 11.28
C LEU A 52 5.16 -0.43 10.87
N ALA A 53 4.77 0.82 10.59
CA ALA A 53 3.44 1.12 10.06
C ALA A 53 3.50 1.06 8.53
N VAL A 54 2.74 0.14 7.93
CA VAL A 54 2.62 0.03 6.47
C VAL A 54 1.36 0.74 6.00
N ILE A 55 1.51 1.68 5.07
CA ILE A 55 0.43 2.36 4.35
C ILE A 55 0.57 1.98 2.88
N THR A 56 -0.51 1.50 2.29
CA THR A 56 -0.59 1.03 0.90
C THR A 56 -1.98 1.34 0.37
N ASP A 57 -2.14 1.40 -0.96
CA ASP A 57 -3.41 1.66 -1.64
C ASP A 57 -4.15 2.92 -1.11
N LEU A 58 -3.41 4.00 -0.83
CA LEU A 58 -4.00 5.26 -0.38
C LEU A 58 -4.80 5.93 -1.52
N HIS A 59 -4.29 5.87 -2.76
CA HIS A 59 -4.87 6.49 -3.96
C HIS A 59 -5.24 7.97 -3.74
N ALA A 60 -4.33 8.74 -3.13
CA ALA A 60 -4.53 10.12 -2.71
C ALA A 60 -5.77 10.36 -1.82
N GLY A 61 -6.34 9.30 -1.25
CA GLY A 61 -7.58 9.33 -0.48
C GLY A 61 -7.47 10.15 0.80
N ILE A 62 -8.52 10.94 1.07
CA ILE A 62 -8.61 11.75 2.29
C ILE A 62 -9.47 11.05 3.33
N TYR A 63 -8.88 10.73 4.48
CA TYR A 63 -9.55 10.06 5.60
C TYR A 63 -9.77 11.03 6.77
N GLY A 64 -10.99 11.57 6.85
CA GLY A 64 -11.37 12.57 7.84
C GLY A 64 -10.94 13.99 7.45
N GLU A 65 -11.20 14.96 8.31
CA GLU A 65 -10.75 16.34 8.10
C GLU A 65 -9.22 16.40 8.16
N ALA A 66 -8.58 16.99 7.14
CA ALA A 66 -7.12 17.15 7.06
C ALA A 66 -6.33 15.86 7.37
N GLN A 67 -6.80 14.72 6.86
CA GLN A 67 -6.17 13.40 7.01
C GLN A 67 -6.11 12.86 8.45
N GLN A 68 -6.79 13.49 9.41
CA GLN A 68 -6.65 13.20 10.83
C GLN A 68 -7.10 11.79 11.24
N ASN A 69 -8.00 11.13 10.50
CA ASN A 69 -8.37 9.75 10.83
C ASN A 69 -7.23 8.78 10.50
N LEU A 70 -6.57 8.94 9.35
CA LEU A 70 -5.38 8.15 8.99
C LEU A 70 -4.23 8.44 9.95
N LEU A 71 -3.91 9.71 10.15
CA LEU A 71 -2.80 10.12 11.03
C LEU A 71 -2.98 9.60 12.46
N ARG A 72 -4.20 9.67 13.00
CA ARG A 72 -4.50 9.13 14.34
C ARG A 72 -4.40 7.61 14.36
N ALA A 73 -4.82 6.92 13.30
CA ALA A 73 -4.71 5.47 13.22
C ALA A 73 -3.24 5.00 13.24
N VAL A 74 -2.38 5.69 12.48
CA VAL A 74 -0.92 5.45 12.43
C VAL A 74 -0.28 5.77 13.78
N ARG A 75 -0.47 6.98 14.32
CA ARG A 75 0.11 7.41 15.60
C ARG A 75 -0.28 6.50 16.77
N ARG A 76 -1.48 5.91 16.75
CA ARG A 76 -1.92 4.94 17.77
C ARG A 76 -1.15 3.63 17.76
N GLN A 77 -0.45 3.29 16.68
CA GLN A 77 0.39 2.10 16.62
C GLN A 77 1.80 2.35 17.20
N GLU A 78 2.15 3.61 17.49
CA GLU A 78 3.47 4.02 17.96
C GLU A 78 4.61 3.43 17.09
N PRO A 79 4.60 3.65 15.76
CA PRO A 79 5.58 3.04 14.88
C PRO A 79 6.98 3.64 15.08
N ASP A 80 7.99 2.83 14.81
CA ASP A 80 9.38 3.27 14.73
C ASP A 80 9.73 3.83 13.34
N ALA A 81 9.00 3.42 12.31
CA ALA A 81 9.09 3.93 10.94
C ALA A 81 7.77 3.70 10.19
N VAL A 82 7.54 4.48 9.14
CA VAL A 82 6.38 4.36 8.24
C VAL A 82 6.85 3.94 6.86
N LEU A 83 6.20 2.91 6.32
CA LEU A 83 6.49 2.31 5.03
C LEU A 83 5.33 2.63 4.09
N LEU A 84 5.61 3.30 2.98
CA LEU A 84 4.65 3.72 1.97
C LEU A 84 4.79 2.80 0.76
N VAL A 85 3.98 1.75 0.73
CA VAL A 85 4.17 0.59 -0.15
C VAL A 85 3.17 0.63 -1.30
N GLY A 86 3.47 1.42 -2.32
CA GLY A 86 2.70 1.48 -3.57
C GLY A 86 1.31 2.13 -3.48
N ASP A 87 0.85 2.59 -4.64
CA ASP A 87 -0.49 3.15 -4.89
C ASP A 87 -0.89 4.20 -3.84
N ILE A 88 0.07 5.08 -3.51
CA ILE A 88 -0.10 6.20 -2.57
C ILE A 88 -0.80 7.37 -3.25
N ALA A 89 -0.42 7.66 -4.50
CA ALA A 89 -1.04 8.63 -5.39
C ALA A 89 -1.84 7.91 -6.47
N ASP A 90 -2.66 8.66 -7.21
CA ASP A 90 -3.57 8.12 -8.20
C ASP A 90 -3.56 8.98 -9.49
N ASP A 91 -4.05 8.42 -10.59
CA ASP A 91 -4.17 9.10 -11.88
C ASP A 91 -5.43 9.98 -11.99
N GLU A 92 -6.46 9.70 -11.19
CA GLU A 92 -7.75 10.40 -11.25
C GLU A 92 -7.96 11.44 -10.13
N VAL A 93 -7.19 11.36 -9.05
CA VAL A 93 -7.38 12.16 -7.82
C VAL A 93 -6.19 13.10 -7.58
N PRO A 94 -6.42 14.39 -7.24
CA PRO A 94 -5.34 15.29 -6.85
C PRO A 94 -4.58 14.79 -5.61
N ASP A 95 -3.27 14.98 -5.60
CA ASP A 95 -2.37 14.45 -4.56
C ASP A 95 -2.46 15.16 -3.19
N ASP A 96 -3.46 16.02 -2.97
CA ASP A 96 -3.65 16.78 -1.74
C ASP A 96 -3.64 15.87 -0.49
N GLY A 97 -4.29 14.69 -0.57
CA GLY A 97 -4.30 13.72 0.52
C GLY A 97 -2.93 13.11 0.81
N VAL A 98 -2.10 12.94 -0.21
CA VAL A 98 -0.70 12.49 -0.08
C VAL A 98 0.11 13.54 0.67
N TRP A 99 0.02 14.80 0.24
CA TRP A 99 0.79 15.89 0.83
C TRP A 99 0.37 16.20 2.27
N MET A 100 -0.94 16.15 2.57
CA MET A 100 -1.43 16.25 3.95
C MET A 100 -0.84 15.15 4.85
N MET A 101 -0.83 13.91 4.37
CA MET A 101 -0.26 12.77 5.10
C MET A 101 1.24 12.95 5.35
N LEU A 102 2.01 13.29 4.31
CA LEU A 102 3.46 13.42 4.39
C LEU A 102 3.91 14.61 5.23
N SER A 103 3.19 15.74 5.16
CA SER A 103 3.50 16.94 5.96
C SER A 103 3.51 16.69 7.47
N GLU A 104 2.82 15.64 7.91
CA GLU A 104 2.73 15.23 9.32
C GLU A 104 3.63 14.02 9.60
N LEU A 105 3.53 12.94 8.81
CA LEU A 105 4.23 11.69 9.11
C LEU A 105 5.75 11.79 8.91
N ALA A 106 6.21 12.47 7.86
CA ALA A 106 7.64 12.56 7.57
C ALA A 106 8.41 13.43 8.59
N GLY A 107 7.70 14.28 9.35
CA GLY A 107 8.26 15.01 10.48
C GLY A 107 8.30 14.20 11.78
N ASP A 108 7.40 13.23 11.93
CA ASP A 108 7.25 12.42 13.14
C ASP A 108 8.08 11.11 13.09
N TYR A 109 8.27 10.52 11.90
CA TYR A 109 8.87 9.21 11.71
C TYR A 109 9.81 9.16 10.49
N PRO A 110 10.84 8.30 10.49
CA PRO A 110 11.49 7.88 9.25
C PRO A 110 10.46 7.26 8.30
N CYS A 111 10.45 7.73 7.06
CA CYS A 111 9.53 7.28 6.03
C CYS A 111 10.28 6.70 4.84
N PHE A 112 9.81 5.56 4.34
CA PHE A 112 10.34 4.89 3.15
C PHE A 112 9.22 4.71 2.13
N TYR A 113 9.54 4.82 0.84
CA TYR A 113 8.55 4.73 -0.23
C TYR A 113 9.03 3.89 -1.40
N VAL A 114 8.13 3.06 -1.92
CA VAL A 114 8.26 2.37 -3.22
C VAL A 114 7.03 2.70 -4.07
N SER A 115 7.20 2.85 -5.38
CA SER A 115 6.06 3.16 -6.24
C SER A 115 5.20 1.95 -6.56
N GLY A 116 3.90 2.20 -6.74
CA GLY A 116 2.93 1.23 -7.21
C GLY A 116 2.68 1.37 -8.70
N ASN A 117 1.75 0.55 -9.19
CA ASN A 117 1.36 0.55 -10.59
C ASN A 117 0.56 1.80 -10.96
N HIS A 118 -0.25 2.38 -10.06
CA HIS A 118 -1.04 3.57 -10.38
C HIS A 118 -0.16 4.80 -10.63
N GLU A 119 0.90 5.00 -9.84
CA GLU A 119 1.84 6.08 -10.10
C GLU A 119 2.50 5.95 -11.48
N PHE A 120 2.79 4.73 -11.91
CA PHE A 120 3.33 4.48 -13.23
C PHE A 120 2.29 4.71 -14.33
N TRP A 121 1.07 4.19 -14.18
CA TRP A 121 -0.01 4.35 -15.15
C TRP A 121 -0.43 5.80 -15.35
N SER A 122 -0.31 6.63 -14.30
CA SER A 122 -0.53 8.07 -14.39
C SER A 122 0.47 8.79 -15.32
N GLY A 123 1.62 8.16 -15.62
CA GLY A 123 2.75 8.78 -16.31
C GLY A 123 3.52 9.79 -15.44
N ARG A 124 3.18 9.90 -14.15
CA ARG A 124 3.73 10.88 -13.20
C ARG A 124 4.63 10.27 -12.14
N ALA A 125 4.95 8.97 -12.20
CA ALA A 125 5.77 8.29 -11.19
C ALA A 125 7.03 9.07 -10.78
N GLY A 126 7.81 9.58 -11.74
CA GLY A 126 9.00 10.37 -11.45
C GLY A 126 8.72 11.74 -10.82
N GLU A 127 7.59 12.36 -11.12
CA GLU A 127 7.13 13.61 -10.48
C GLU A 127 6.69 13.33 -9.03
N ILE A 128 5.89 12.28 -8.84
CA ILE A 128 5.37 11.86 -7.54
C ILE A 128 6.53 11.46 -6.61
N LYS A 129 7.48 10.65 -7.09
CA LYS A 129 8.70 10.29 -6.35
C LYS A 129 9.44 11.53 -5.85
N LYS A 130 9.71 12.51 -6.73
CA LYS A 130 10.37 13.77 -6.34
C LYS A 130 9.55 14.59 -5.35
N GLY A 131 8.23 14.59 -5.50
CA GLY A 131 7.31 15.23 -4.56
C GLY A 131 7.42 14.60 -3.17
N ILE A 132 7.42 13.27 -3.10
CA ILE A 132 7.57 12.48 -1.87
C ILE A 132 8.95 12.71 -1.24
N GLU A 133 10.04 12.65 -2.01
CA GLU A 133 11.41 12.95 -1.55
C GLU A 133 11.53 14.35 -0.93
N ALA A 134 10.83 15.34 -1.49
CA ALA A 134 10.87 16.72 -1.00
C ALA A 134 10.32 16.87 0.43
N TYR A 135 9.52 15.90 0.92
CA TYR A 135 9.07 15.83 2.31
C TYR A 135 10.06 15.11 3.24
N GLY A 136 11.21 14.66 2.73
CA GLY A 136 12.22 13.94 3.51
C GLY A 136 11.98 12.43 3.60
N VAL A 137 11.13 11.88 2.74
CA VAL A 137 10.91 10.44 2.59
C VAL A 137 12.02 9.83 1.74
N GLU A 138 12.54 8.68 2.15
CA GLU A 138 13.55 7.95 1.37
C GLU A 138 12.86 7.05 0.35
N VAL A 139 13.08 7.34 -0.94
CA VAL A 139 12.51 6.56 -2.06
C VAL A 139 13.47 5.44 -2.42
N LEU A 140 12.96 4.21 -2.48
CA LEU A 140 13.76 3.01 -2.72
C LEU A 140 13.41 2.40 -4.10
N GLU A 141 14.39 2.37 -5.01
CA GLU A 141 14.22 1.89 -6.39
C GLU A 141 15.22 0.76 -6.72
N GLY A 142 15.17 -0.34 -6.00
CA GLY A 142 16.18 -1.41 -6.05
C GLY A 142 17.37 -1.17 -5.10
N GLU A 143 17.16 -0.31 -4.12
CA GLU A 143 18.14 0.06 -3.12
C GLU A 143 17.70 -0.41 -1.73
N GLY A 144 18.61 -0.28 -0.76
CA GLY A 144 18.25 -0.52 0.62
C GLY A 144 18.99 0.39 1.57
N CYS A 145 18.34 0.68 2.67
CA CYS A 145 18.82 1.58 3.70
C CYS A 145 18.94 0.85 5.04
N MET A 146 19.55 1.53 6.01
CA MET A 146 19.70 1.01 7.36
C MET A 146 18.80 1.80 8.30
N LEU A 147 17.86 1.11 8.93
CA LEU A 147 17.07 1.66 10.02
C LEU A 147 17.70 1.24 11.35
N GLU A 148 17.92 2.21 12.24
CA GLU A 148 18.38 1.95 13.60
C GLU A 148 17.26 2.22 14.61
N VAL A 149 16.83 1.18 15.32
CA VAL A 149 15.75 1.25 16.32
C VAL A 149 16.27 0.69 17.63
N ARG A 150 16.26 1.50 18.69
CA ARG A 150 16.73 1.10 20.04
C ARG A 150 18.13 0.47 20.02
N GLY A 151 19.04 1.01 19.21
CA GLY A 151 20.42 0.51 19.05
C GLY A 151 20.56 -0.78 18.24
N GLN A 152 19.47 -1.27 17.65
CA GLN A 152 19.44 -2.43 16.77
C GLN A 152 19.34 -1.98 15.32
N LYS A 153 19.98 -2.71 14.41
CA LYS A 153 20.03 -2.37 13.00
C LYS A 153 19.18 -3.32 12.17
N LEU A 154 18.40 -2.76 11.26
CA LEU A 154 17.55 -3.45 10.31
C LEU A 154 17.85 -2.92 8.91
N GLN A 155 17.85 -3.80 7.91
CA GLN A 155 17.91 -3.36 6.52
C GLN A 155 16.51 -3.34 5.93
N ILE A 156 16.19 -2.24 5.27
CA ILE A 156 14.98 -2.05 4.50
C ILE A 156 15.40 -2.05 3.04
N PHE A 157 14.74 -2.84 2.23
CA PHE A 157 14.93 -2.84 0.78
C PHE A 157 13.60 -2.52 0.12
N GLY A 158 13.65 -1.78 -0.98
CA GLY A 158 12.46 -1.44 -1.74
C GLY A 158 12.69 -1.63 -3.23
N VAL A 159 11.71 -2.24 -3.89
CA VAL A 159 11.67 -2.39 -5.35
C VAL A 159 10.37 -1.81 -5.86
N ASP A 160 10.43 -1.18 -7.02
CA ASP A 160 9.22 -0.68 -7.67
C ASP A 160 8.30 -1.82 -8.09
N ASP A 161 7.04 -1.49 -8.33
CA ASP A 161 6.09 -2.44 -8.88
C ASP A 161 6.57 -3.03 -10.23
N PRO A 162 6.45 -4.35 -10.46
CA PRO A 162 6.77 -4.97 -11.75
C PRO A 162 6.14 -4.29 -12.99
N ASP A 163 4.93 -3.74 -12.88
CA ASP A 163 4.25 -3.06 -13.98
C ASP A 163 5.00 -1.79 -14.43
N CYS A 164 5.85 -1.22 -13.57
CA CYS A 164 6.72 -0.10 -13.91
C CYS A 164 7.73 -0.44 -15.02
N PHE A 165 7.97 -1.72 -15.27
CA PHE A 165 8.98 -2.21 -16.21
C PHE A 165 8.40 -2.87 -17.46
N GLY A 166 7.08 -2.82 -17.64
CA GLY A 166 6.37 -3.48 -18.74
C GLY A 166 6.24 -2.68 -20.04
N GLY A 167 6.70 -1.43 -20.09
CA GLY A 167 6.59 -0.60 -21.29
C GLY A 167 5.16 -0.44 -21.81
N GLY A 168 4.16 -0.53 -20.92
CA GLY A 168 2.73 -0.51 -21.25
C GLY A 168 2.03 -1.88 -21.24
N ALA A 169 2.77 -2.98 -21.10
CA ALA A 169 2.21 -4.29 -20.74
C ALA A 169 2.10 -4.42 -19.21
N ARG A 170 1.01 -5.01 -18.72
CA ARG A 170 0.92 -5.42 -17.30
C ARG A 170 1.83 -6.63 -17.08
N LEU A 171 2.93 -6.43 -16.37
CA LEU A 171 3.91 -7.45 -16.01
C LEU A 171 3.75 -7.83 -14.55
N THR A 172 2.61 -8.39 -14.18
CA THR A 172 2.33 -8.78 -12.79
C THR A 172 3.14 -9.99 -12.29
N ASP A 173 3.97 -10.60 -13.14
CA ASP A 173 4.72 -11.83 -12.84
C ASP A 173 6.19 -11.59 -12.48
N GLY A 174 6.64 -10.33 -12.47
CA GLY A 174 8.03 -9.98 -12.16
C GLY A 174 9.04 -10.46 -13.21
N SER A 175 8.61 -10.80 -14.43
CA SER A 175 9.49 -11.36 -15.46
C SER A 175 10.40 -10.34 -16.15
N SER A 176 10.22 -9.04 -15.89
CA SER A 176 11.05 -7.99 -16.50
C SER A 176 12.51 -8.07 -16.04
N GLU A 177 13.46 -8.07 -16.97
CA GLU A 177 14.89 -8.03 -16.68
C GLU A 177 15.27 -6.83 -15.79
N ALA A 178 14.63 -5.68 -16.00
CA ALA A 178 14.89 -4.47 -15.23
C ALA A 178 14.38 -4.57 -13.79
N TRP A 179 13.22 -5.19 -13.59
CA TRP A 179 12.70 -5.47 -12.26
C TRP A 179 13.55 -6.51 -11.52
N GLN A 180 13.93 -7.59 -12.21
CA GLN A 180 14.86 -8.60 -11.68
C GLN A 180 16.22 -7.99 -11.33
N ALA A 181 16.69 -6.98 -12.07
CA ALA A 181 17.90 -6.26 -11.75
C ALA A 181 17.78 -5.44 -10.45
N GLN A 182 16.63 -4.80 -10.18
CA GLN A 182 16.38 -4.14 -8.89
C GLN A 182 16.40 -5.15 -7.74
N LEU A 183 15.71 -6.29 -7.91
CA LEU A 183 15.71 -7.34 -6.90
C LEU A 183 17.13 -7.89 -6.62
N ALA A 184 17.88 -8.19 -7.68
CA ALA A 184 19.27 -8.65 -7.57
C ALA A 184 20.19 -7.59 -6.95
N ALA A 185 19.95 -6.30 -7.21
CA ALA A 185 20.67 -5.22 -6.56
C ALA A 185 20.43 -5.25 -5.05
N CYS A 186 19.18 -5.32 -4.58
CA CYS A 186 18.86 -5.46 -3.16
C CYS A 186 19.55 -6.68 -2.53
N GLU A 187 19.57 -7.83 -3.23
CA GLU A 187 20.25 -9.04 -2.77
C GLU A 187 21.76 -8.84 -2.59
N SER A 188 22.41 -8.08 -3.48
CA SER A 188 23.85 -7.83 -3.41
C SER A 188 24.28 -6.99 -2.20
N TYR A 189 23.38 -6.17 -1.65
CA TYR A 189 23.64 -5.29 -0.50
C TYR A 189 23.31 -5.92 0.86
N GLN A 190 22.89 -7.18 0.89
CA GLN A 190 22.52 -7.86 2.12
C GLN A 190 23.72 -8.08 3.03
N LYS A 191 23.57 -7.67 4.29
CA LYS A 191 24.58 -7.92 5.33
C LYS A 191 24.18 -9.13 6.16
N ALA A 192 25.15 -10.02 6.41
CA ALA A 192 24.93 -11.17 7.27
C ALA A 192 24.50 -10.74 8.69
N ASN A 193 23.61 -11.54 9.31
CA ASN A 193 23.14 -11.37 10.69
C ASN A 193 22.36 -10.08 10.99
N LEU A 194 21.74 -9.44 9.99
CA LEU A 194 20.76 -8.38 10.20
C LEU A 194 19.36 -8.84 9.78
N TYR A 195 18.34 -8.36 10.47
CA TYR A 195 16.95 -8.54 10.03
C TYR A 195 16.70 -7.70 8.78
N ARG A 196 15.92 -8.25 7.85
CA ARG A 196 15.66 -7.69 6.53
C ARG A 196 14.19 -7.86 6.17
N PHE A 197 13.68 -6.90 5.42
CA PHE A 197 12.41 -7.04 4.73
C PHE A 197 12.49 -6.30 3.39
N LEU A 198 11.69 -6.77 2.45
CA LEU A 198 11.58 -6.22 1.10
C LEU A 198 10.17 -5.67 0.93
N GLU A 199 10.07 -4.41 0.52
CA GLU A 199 8.82 -3.76 0.14
C GLU A 199 8.69 -3.75 -1.38
N CYS A 200 7.47 -3.98 -1.88
CA CYS A 200 7.16 -3.84 -3.29
C CYS A 200 5.72 -3.36 -3.46
N GLY A 201 5.51 -2.43 -4.40
CA GLY A 201 4.24 -1.71 -4.59
C GLY A 201 3.03 -2.61 -4.75
N THR A 202 3.11 -3.66 -5.58
CA THR A 202 1.99 -4.59 -5.78
C THR A 202 2.48 -5.99 -6.11
N ILE A 203 3.10 -6.68 -5.13
CA ILE A 203 3.16 -8.15 -5.22
C ILE A 203 2.00 -8.74 -4.42
N LYS A 204 1.05 -9.35 -5.13
CA LYS A 204 0.13 -10.35 -4.56
C LYS A 204 0.90 -11.61 -4.17
N GLN A 205 1.90 -11.51 -3.31
CA GLN A 205 2.62 -12.66 -2.79
C GLN A 205 1.83 -13.22 -1.61
N ASN A 206 0.91 -14.13 -1.95
CA ASN A 206 0.62 -15.25 -1.09
C ASN A 206 1.91 -16.09 -1.01
N GLU A 207 2.84 -15.75 -0.12
CA GLU A 207 3.83 -16.68 0.43
C GLU A 207 4.68 -15.95 1.48
N VAL A 208 4.51 -16.37 2.74
CA VAL A 208 5.46 -16.21 3.86
C VAL A 208 6.06 -17.59 4.11
#